data_AF-A0A830BDG6-F1
#
_entry.id   AF-A0A830BDG6-F1
#
_cell.length_a   1.000
_cell.length_b   1.000
_cell.length_c   1.000
_cell.angle_alpha   90.00
_cell.angle_beta   90.00
_cell.angle_gamma   90.00
#
_symmetry.space_group_name_H-M   'P 1'
#
loop_
_entity.id
_entity.type
_entity.pdbx_description
1 polymer ?
#
loop_
_entity_poly.entity_id
_entity_poly.type
_entity_poly.pdbx_seq_one_letter_code
_entity_poly.pdbx_strand_id
1 'polypeptide(L)'
;MELMSTTQDGAAQVKHVLTLGRDFLNSEVVVTNLTASSTFRLTGSSVCHLAASTPDATYALGLQGSDFFTMPPFAGDFSIVPPRVNSTARPGFGEEEEDNYKHLTKRLSGIYTSAPRHLTIIDRGRRNSVSVERNGFKELYMFSPGSEHEWYGKYSYICIGHAALLEPIILNPQSEWRGGLQLWNPNS
;
A
#
# COMPACT_ATOMS: atom_id res chain seq x y z
N MET A 1 -18.22 6.53 4.32
CA MET A 1 -17.93 7.80 3.62
C MET A 1 -17.65 7.47 2.16
N GLU A 2 -18.08 8.33 1.24
CA GLU A 2 -17.85 8.15 -0.20
C GLU A 2 -17.33 9.47 -0.78
N LEU A 3 -16.25 9.40 -1.57
CA LEU A 3 -15.75 10.50 -2.39
C LEU A 3 -15.82 10.08 -3.85
N MET A 4 -16.21 11.00 -4.72
CA MET A 4 -16.31 10.73 -6.15
C MET A 4 -15.70 11.89 -6.93
N SER A 5 -14.96 11.54 -7.99
CA SER A 5 -14.37 12.48 -8.93
C SER A 5 -14.52 11.94 -10.35
N THR A 6 -14.73 12.83 -11.30
CA THR A 6 -14.82 12.50 -12.72
C THR A 6 -13.76 13.30 -13.46
N THR A 7 -13.13 12.70 -14.47
CA THR A 7 -12.17 13.40 -15.32
C THR A 7 -12.83 14.57 -16.06
N GLN A 8 -12.05 15.60 -16.41
CA GLN A 8 -12.58 16.81 -17.05
C GLN A 8 -13.29 16.54 -18.39
N ASP A 9 -12.85 15.50 -19.10
CA ASP A 9 -13.43 15.03 -20.36
C ASP A 9 -14.63 14.07 -20.16
N GLY A 10 -14.98 13.73 -18.91
CA GLY A 10 -16.04 12.79 -18.58
C GLY A 10 -15.74 11.33 -18.95
N ALA A 11 -14.50 11.01 -19.36
CA ALA A 11 -14.13 9.68 -19.84
C ALA A 11 -14.06 8.62 -18.72
N ALA A 12 -13.70 9.02 -17.50
CA ALA A 12 -13.58 8.11 -16.37
C ALA A 12 -14.12 8.73 -15.08
N GLN A 13 -14.68 7.87 -14.23
CA GLN A 13 -15.10 8.20 -12.88
C GLN A 13 -14.31 7.36 -11.87
N VAL A 14 -13.85 8.01 -10.82
CA VAL A 14 -13.18 7.37 -9.68
C VAL A 14 -13.99 7.65 -8.44
N LYS A 15 -14.32 6.58 -7.71
CA LYS A 15 -15.03 6.63 -6.44
C LYS A 15 -14.18 5.95 -5.38
N HIS A 16 -14.04 6.58 -4.23
CA HIS A 16 -13.36 6.05 -3.06
C HIS A 16 -14.37 5.87 -1.92
N VAL A 17 -14.55 4.63 -1.48
CA VAL A 17 -15.50 4.24 -0.43
C VAL A 17 -14.70 3.82 0.80
N LEU A 18 -14.91 4.55 1.89
CA LEU A 18 -14.33 4.26 3.21
C LEU A 18 -15.43 3.74 4.14
N THR A 19 -15.23 2.52 4.65
CA THR A 19 -16.13 1.89 5.61
C THR A 19 -15.38 1.60 6.89
N LEU A 20 -15.82 2.19 7.99
CA LEU A 20 -15.29 1.92 9.32
C LEU A 20 -16.27 0.98 10.06
N GLY A 21 -15.78 -0.22 10.37
CA GLY A 21 -16.45 -1.17 11.25
C GLY A 21 -15.98 -1.03 12.69
N ARG A 22 -16.37 -1.98 13.55
CA ARG A 22 -15.93 -2.02 14.95
C ARG A 22 -14.43 -2.31 15.07
N ASP A 23 -13.96 -3.23 14.23
CA ASP A 23 -12.64 -3.86 14.28
C ASP A 23 -11.91 -3.82 12.93
N PHE A 24 -12.55 -3.28 11.90
CA PHE A 24 -11.97 -3.14 10.56
C PHE A 24 -12.14 -1.74 9.96
N LEU A 25 -11.21 -1.39 9.08
CA LEU A 25 -11.29 -0.25 8.16
C LEU A 25 -11.15 -0.77 6.73
N ASN A 26 -12.14 -0.51 5.90
CA ASN A 26 -12.12 -0.86 4.48
C ASN A 26 -11.98 0.40 3.63
N SER A 27 -11.05 0.37 2.68
CA SER A 27 -10.78 1.42 1.71
C SER A 27 -10.87 0.83 0.30
N GLU A 28 -12.01 1.02 -0.36
CA GLU A 28 -12.29 0.52 -1.70
C GLU A 28 -12.24 1.66 -2.73
N VAL A 29 -11.48 1.46 -3.80
CA VAL A 29 -11.47 2.30 -4.99
C VAL A 29 -12.26 1.60 -6.09
N VAL A 30 -13.23 2.31 -6.64
CA VAL A 30 -14.04 1.90 -7.78
C VAL A 30 -13.70 2.85 -8.93
N VAL A 31 -13.32 2.28 -10.06
CA VAL A 31 -13.02 3.05 -11.27
C VAL A 31 -13.94 2.58 -12.38
N THR A 32 -14.62 3.52 -13.00
CA THR A 32 -15.58 3.25 -14.08
C THR A 32 -15.09 3.93 -15.35
N ASN A 33 -14.96 3.16 -16.41
CA ASN A 33 -14.74 3.68 -17.76
C ASN A 33 -16.09 4.03 -18.37
N LEU A 34 -16.33 5.32 -18.61
CA LEU A 34 -17.59 5.84 -19.15
C LEU A 34 -17.55 5.98 -20.68
N THR A 35 -16.39 5.75 -21.30
CA THR A 35 -16.25 5.81 -22.75
C THR A 35 -16.93 4.61 -23.41
N ALA A 36 -17.48 4.83 -24.61
CA ALA A 36 -18.18 3.81 -25.38
C ALA A 36 -17.25 2.93 -26.23
N SER A 37 -16.02 3.37 -26.51
CA SER A 37 -15.17 2.75 -27.53
C SER A 37 -13.69 2.60 -27.17
N SER A 38 -13.19 3.26 -26.12
CA SER A 38 -11.77 3.19 -25.76
C SER A 38 -11.53 2.47 -24.44
N THR A 39 -10.49 1.65 -24.43
CA THR A 39 -9.90 1.09 -23.20
C THR A 39 -8.89 2.09 -22.66
N PHE A 40 -8.80 2.24 -21.33
CA PHE A 40 -7.68 2.98 -20.72
C PHE A 40 -6.92 2.14 -19.72
N ARG A 41 -5.67 2.56 -19.48
CA ARG A 41 -4.74 1.94 -18.55
C ARG A 41 -4.71 2.77 -17.28
N LEU A 42 -5.12 2.18 -16.16
CA LEU A 42 -5.08 2.80 -14.86
C LEU A 42 -3.76 2.43 -14.18
N THR A 43 -2.98 3.45 -13.84
CA THR A 43 -1.80 3.35 -12.98
C THR A 43 -2.01 4.22 -11.74
N GLY A 44 -1.49 3.76 -10.62
CA GLY A 44 -1.57 4.50 -9.37
C GLY A 44 -1.30 3.64 -8.16
N SER A 45 -1.41 4.26 -7.00
CA SER A 45 -1.28 3.60 -5.72
C SER A 45 -2.19 4.25 -4.69
N SER A 46 -2.56 3.48 -3.67
CA SER A 46 -3.23 3.97 -2.47
C SER A 46 -2.42 3.49 -1.29
N VAL A 47 -2.03 4.41 -0.41
CA VAL A 47 -1.09 4.15 0.69
C VAL A 47 -1.72 4.52 2.01
N CYS A 48 -1.64 3.59 2.96
CA CYS A 48 -2.04 3.77 4.34
C CYS A 48 -0.80 3.87 5.23
N HIS A 49 -0.77 4.92 6.06
CA HIS A 49 0.26 5.09 7.08
C HIS A 49 -0.20 4.39 8.36
N LEU A 50 0.51 3.35 8.77
CA LEU A 50 0.26 2.63 10.00
C LEU A 50 1.19 3.16 11.10
N ALA A 51 0.59 3.57 12.22
CA ALA A 51 1.35 4.02 13.37
C ALA A 51 2.07 2.83 14.03
N ALA A 52 3.39 2.95 14.18
CA ALA A 52 4.23 1.94 14.81
C ALA A 52 4.93 2.52 16.06
N SER A 53 5.42 1.69 16.97
CA SER A 53 6.31 2.13 18.04
C SER A 53 7.65 2.56 17.44
N THR A 54 8.29 1.63 16.73
CA THR A 54 9.57 1.79 16.04
C THR A 54 9.65 0.75 14.91
N PRO A 55 10.42 0.99 13.84
CA PRO A 55 10.61 -0.04 12.81
C PRO A 55 11.36 -1.27 13.34
N ASP A 56 12.23 -1.12 14.35
CA ASP A 56 12.91 -2.23 15.03
C ASP A 56 11.95 -3.20 15.74
N ALA A 57 10.79 -2.73 16.18
CA ALA A 57 9.79 -3.57 16.82
C ALA A 57 8.70 -4.05 15.85
N THR A 58 8.81 -3.72 14.56
CA THR A 58 7.77 -3.96 13.57
C THR A 58 8.17 -5.02 12.55
N TYR A 59 7.26 -5.94 12.27
CA TYR A 59 7.46 -7.09 11.39
C TYR A 59 6.27 -7.25 10.44
N ALA A 60 6.50 -7.68 9.20
CA ALA A 60 5.45 -8.10 8.28
C ALA A 60 5.51 -9.63 8.08
N LEU A 61 4.40 -10.32 8.32
CA LEU A 61 4.25 -11.76 8.15
C LEU A 61 3.53 -12.11 6.85
N GLY A 62 3.96 -13.19 6.20
CA GLY A 62 3.30 -13.74 5.01
C GLY A 62 3.92 -13.32 3.67
N LEU A 63 4.96 -12.48 3.68
CA LEU A 63 5.67 -12.09 2.46
C LEU A 63 6.60 -13.18 1.92
N GLN A 64 6.79 -14.30 2.63
CA GLN A 64 7.63 -15.39 2.19
C GLN A 64 7.27 -15.85 0.77
N GLY A 65 8.27 -15.98 -0.08
CA GLY A 65 8.13 -16.35 -1.47
C GLY A 65 7.64 -15.24 -2.40
N SER A 66 7.54 -14.01 -1.88
CA SER A 66 7.17 -12.85 -2.69
C SER A 66 8.41 -12.23 -3.32
N ASP A 67 8.33 -11.97 -4.61
CA ASP A 67 9.29 -11.16 -5.33
C ASP A 67 9.13 -9.68 -4.93
N PHE A 68 10.23 -8.93 -4.91
CA PHE A 68 10.21 -7.52 -4.52
C PHE A 68 10.90 -6.65 -5.57
N PHE A 69 10.26 -5.54 -5.94
CA PHE A 69 10.82 -4.50 -6.78
C PHE A 69 11.10 -3.25 -5.95
N THR A 70 12.37 -2.95 -5.73
CA THR A 70 12.80 -1.74 -5.02
C THR A 70 12.47 -0.52 -5.87
N MET A 71 11.93 0.53 -5.26
CA MET A 71 11.74 1.82 -5.91
C MET A 71 11.74 2.97 -4.90
N PRO A 72 12.00 4.22 -5.33
CA PRO A 72 11.84 5.39 -4.48
C PRO A 72 10.44 5.45 -3.82
N PRO A 73 10.34 6.02 -2.61
CA PRO A 73 9.03 6.22 -2.00
C PRO A 73 8.17 7.15 -2.85
N PHE A 74 6.86 6.95 -2.82
CA PHE A 74 5.95 7.81 -3.58
C PHE A 74 6.04 9.25 -3.06
N ALA A 75 6.41 10.17 -3.95
CA ALA A 75 6.35 11.60 -3.69
C ALA A 75 4.89 12.06 -3.86
N GLY A 76 4.29 12.57 -2.78
CA GLY A 76 2.97 13.16 -2.80
C GLY A 76 2.84 14.19 -1.69
N ASP A 77 1.93 15.14 -1.84
CA ASP A 77 1.75 16.26 -0.91
C ASP A 77 1.42 15.81 0.53
N PHE A 78 0.89 14.59 0.67
CA PHE A 78 0.53 13.96 1.95
C PHE A 78 1.47 12.82 2.35
N SER A 79 2.55 12.59 1.59
CA SER A 79 3.52 11.56 1.89
C SER A 79 4.38 12.01 3.06
N ILE A 80 4.32 11.29 4.17
CA ILE A 80 5.27 11.49 5.25
C ILE A 80 6.54 10.76 4.80
N VAL A 81 7.46 11.47 4.15
CA VAL A 81 8.79 10.95 3.80
C VAL A 81 9.80 11.84 4.51
N PRO A 82 10.65 11.29 5.40
CA PRO A 82 11.63 12.11 6.11
C PRO A 82 12.57 12.78 5.09
N PRO A 83 12.98 14.05 5.29
CA PRO A 83 13.80 14.79 4.32
C PRO A 83 15.14 14.13 3.96
N ARG A 84 15.63 13.22 4.82
CA ARG A 84 16.88 12.45 4.63
C ARG A 84 16.65 11.08 3.98
N VAL A 85 15.41 10.71 3.69
CA VAL A 85 15.09 9.61 2.77
C VAL A 85 15.19 10.17 1.35
N ASN A 86 16.41 10.56 0.96
CA ASN A 86 16.69 10.83 -0.43
C ASN A 86 16.40 9.56 -1.24
N SER A 87 15.72 9.71 -2.36
CA SER A 87 15.35 8.70 -3.36
C SER A 87 16.57 8.10 -4.08
N THR A 88 17.59 7.67 -3.34
CA THR A 88 18.82 7.08 -3.87
C THR A 88 18.68 5.59 -4.18
N ALA A 89 17.57 4.97 -3.75
CA ALA A 89 17.22 3.61 -4.13
C ALA A 89 17.02 3.55 -5.64
N ARG A 90 17.95 2.91 -6.35
CA ARG A 90 17.82 2.66 -7.78
C ARG A 90 16.68 1.66 -7.98
N PRO A 91 15.70 1.95 -8.86
CA PRO A 91 14.68 0.99 -9.20
C PRO A 91 15.32 -0.32 -9.67
N GLY A 92 14.85 -1.45 -9.17
CA GLY A 92 15.43 -2.73 -9.52
C GLY A 92 14.73 -3.89 -8.82
N PHE A 93 14.80 -5.06 -9.45
CA PHE A 93 14.37 -6.31 -8.83
C PHE A 93 15.31 -6.64 -7.68
N GLY A 94 14.72 -6.82 -6.50
CA GLY A 94 15.38 -7.40 -5.34
C GLY A 94 15.30 -8.92 -5.39
N GLU A 95 15.77 -9.53 -4.31
CA GLU A 95 15.66 -10.96 -4.08
C GLU A 95 14.27 -11.31 -3.54
N GLU A 96 13.83 -12.55 -3.76
CA GLU A 96 12.62 -13.12 -3.17
C GLU A 96 12.73 -13.12 -1.64
N GLU A 97 11.62 -12.87 -0.94
CA GLU A 97 11.62 -12.95 0.53
C GLU A 97 11.73 -14.41 1.00
N GLU A 98 12.88 -14.78 1.54
CA GLU A 98 13.13 -16.15 2.03
C GLU A 98 12.51 -16.42 3.41
N ASP A 99 12.51 -15.40 4.26
CA ASP A 99 12.06 -15.50 5.64
C ASP A 99 10.52 -15.44 5.76
N ASN A 100 9.99 -16.10 6.79
CA ASN A 100 8.56 -16.07 7.12
C ASN A 100 8.09 -14.70 7.66
N TYR A 101 9.03 -13.83 8.02
CA TYR A 101 8.77 -12.45 8.41
C TYR A 101 9.77 -11.48 7.79
N LYS A 102 9.30 -10.30 7.41
CA LYS A 102 10.15 -9.16 7.06
C LYS A 102 10.31 -8.25 8.26
N HIS A 103 11.54 -8.13 8.78
CA HIS A 103 11.86 -7.18 9.84
C HIS A 103 12.05 -5.78 9.24
N LEU A 104 11.23 -4.80 9.69
CA LEU A 104 11.17 -3.48 9.08
C LEU A 104 12.24 -2.50 9.62
N THR A 105 13.27 -2.99 10.29
CA THR A 105 14.37 -2.20 10.88
C THR A 105 15.16 -1.39 9.85
N LYS A 106 15.38 -1.94 8.65
CA LYS A 106 16.07 -1.24 7.56
C LYS A 106 15.10 -0.40 6.74
N ARG A 107 15.63 0.61 6.04
CA ARG A 107 14.86 1.32 5.02
C ARG A 107 14.36 0.35 3.97
N LEU A 108 13.08 0.44 3.66
CA LEU A 108 12.40 -0.35 2.65
C LEU A 108 11.50 0.57 1.86
N SER A 109 11.52 0.47 0.54
CA SER A 109 10.52 1.08 -0.31
C SER A 109 10.42 0.24 -1.55
N GLY A 110 9.27 -0.39 -1.75
CA GLY A 110 9.07 -1.14 -2.97
C GLY A 110 7.76 -1.86 -3.07
N ILE A 111 7.65 -2.55 -4.20
CA ILE A 111 6.45 -3.22 -4.65
C ILE A 111 6.70 -4.71 -4.60
N TYR A 112 5.94 -5.42 -3.79
CA TYR A 112 5.91 -6.86 -3.83
C TYR A 112 5.03 -7.34 -4.99
N THR A 113 5.61 -8.16 -5.86
CA THR A 113 4.91 -8.97 -6.85
C THR A 113 4.68 -10.35 -6.23
N SER A 114 3.51 -10.97 -6.48
CA SER A 114 3.13 -12.25 -5.86
C SER A 114 2.89 -12.23 -4.34
N ALA A 115 2.78 -11.05 -3.71
CA ALA A 115 2.37 -10.93 -2.31
C ALA A 115 1.07 -11.71 -2.02
N PRO A 116 0.91 -12.30 -0.83
CA PRO A 116 -0.33 -12.98 -0.48
C PRO A 116 -1.52 -12.01 -0.46
N ARG A 117 -2.74 -12.55 -0.53
CA ARG A 117 -3.96 -11.74 -0.33
C ARG A 117 -4.12 -11.28 1.12
N HIS A 118 -3.58 -12.02 2.06
CA HIS A 118 -3.62 -11.71 3.49
C HIS A 118 -2.20 -11.68 4.05
N LEU A 119 -1.87 -10.63 4.79
CA LEU A 119 -0.61 -10.52 5.52
C LEU A 119 -0.86 -9.82 6.85
N THR A 120 0.08 -9.90 7.76
CA THR A 120 -0.07 -9.29 9.10
C THR A 120 1.11 -8.41 9.42
N ILE A 121 0.86 -7.17 9.81
CA ILE A 121 1.84 -6.28 10.40
C ILE A 121 1.77 -6.45 11.91
N ILE A 122 2.88 -6.79 12.55
CA ILE A 122 3.01 -6.92 13.99
C ILE A 122 3.87 -5.79 14.51
N ASP A 123 3.39 -5.09 15.53
CA ASP A 123 4.17 -4.14 16.32
C ASP A 123 4.33 -4.68 17.74
N ARG A 124 5.51 -5.20 18.04
CA ARG A 124 5.83 -5.75 19.36
C ARG A 124 5.94 -4.69 20.44
N GLY A 125 6.34 -3.45 20.09
CA GLY A 125 6.47 -2.37 21.05
C GLY A 125 5.12 -1.87 21.54
N ARG A 126 4.10 -1.91 20.67
CA ARG A 126 2.70 -1.66 21.04
C ARG A 126 1.94 -2.89 21.49
N ARG A 127 2.51 -4.09 21.33
CA ARG A 127 1.82 -5.38 21.53
C ARG A 127 0.53 -5.45 20.74
N ASN A 128 0.56 -4.98 19.49
CA ASN A 128 -0.59 -4.93 18.60
C ASN A 128 -0.24 -5.52 17.23
N SER A 129 -1.26 -5.86 16.46
CA SER A 129 -1.13 -6.29 15.08
C SER A 129 -2.25 -5.73 14.24
N VAL A 130 -2.01 -5.67 12.93
CA VAL A 130 -3.00 -5.31 11.93
C VAL A 130 -2.92 -6.33 10.82
N SER A 131 -4.01 -7.04 10.57
CA SER A 131 -4.15 -7.89 9.40
C SER A 131 -4.56 -7.03 8.21
N VAL A 132 -3.99 -7.33 7.06
CA VAL A 132 -4.16 -6.58 5.84
C VAL A 132 -4.63 -7.54 4.76
N GLU A 133 -5.81 -7.26 4.21
CA GLU A 133 -6.38 -8.00 3.09
C GLU A 133 -6.39 -7.12 1.84
N ARG A 134 -5.91 -7.68 0.73
CA ARG A 134 -5.85 -7.04 -0.58
C ARG A 134 -6.96 -7.55 -1.48
N ASN A 135 -7.64 -6.63 -2.15
CA ASN A 135 -8.63 -6.93 -3.19
C ASN A 135 -8.33 -6.16 -4.49
N GLY A 136 -8.56 -6.80 -5.64
CA GLY A 136 -8.50 -6.20 -6.99
C GLY A 136 -7.12 -5.85 -7.54
N PHE A 137 -6.23 -5.26 -6.73
CA PHE A 137 -4.84 -4.98 -7.13
C PHE A 137 -4.02 -6.25 -7.13
N LYS A 138 -2.96 -6.36 -7.94
CA LYS A 138 -2.02 -7.50 -7.90
C LYS A 138 -0.78 -7.22 -7.06
N GLU A 139 -0.43 -5.95 -6.90
CA GLU A 139 0.79 -5.50 -6.26
C GLU A 139 0.53 -4.97 -4.85
N LEU A 140 1.52 -5.14 -3.98
CA LEU A 140 1.53 -4.58 -2.64
C LEU A 140 2.71 -3.62 -2.50
N TYR A 141 2.43 -2.35 -2.21
CA TYR A 141 3.47 -1.40 -1.84
C TYR A 141 3.75 -1.47 -0.34
N MET A 142 5.03 -1.48 0.02
CA MET A 142 5.47 -1.37 1.41
C MET A 142 6.62 -0.37 1.54
N PHE A 143 6.53 0.44 2.59
CA PHE A 143 7.55 1.41 2.96
C PHE A 143 7.89 1.30 4.44
N SER A 144 9.18 1.17 4.75
CA SER A 144 9.73 1.43 6.06
C SER A 144 10.75 2.57 5.97
N PRO A 145 10.60 3.63 6.78
CA PRO A 145 11.62 4.68 6.88
C PRO A 145 12.91 4.21 7.57
N GLY A 146 12.92 3.00 8.13
CA GLY A 146 14.05 2.39 8.85
C GLY A 146 14.37 3.09 10.18
N SER A 147 15.10 2.41 11.05
CA SER A 147 15.39 2.87 12.42
C SER A 147 16.51 3.89 12.55
N GLU A 148 17.22 4.18 11.45
CA GLU A 148 18.31 5.16 11.40
C GLU A 148 17.85 6.62 11.60
N HIS A 149 16.54 6.88 11.66
CA HIS A 149 15.99 8.22 11.83
C HIS A 149 15.57 8.47 13.27
N GLU A 150 16.03 9.61 13.81
CA GLU A 150 15.42 10.20 15.00
C GLU A 150 14.02 10.70 14.64
N TRP A 151 13.00 10.01 15.14
CA TRP A 151 11.61 10.39 14.96
C TRP A 151 11.36 11.68 15.74
N TYR A 152 10.94 12.76 15.07
CA TYR A 152 10.60 14.04 15.70
C TYR A 152 9.29 13.98 16.54
N GLY A 153 8.94 12.82 17.11
CA GLY A 153 7.72 12.59 17.88
C GLY A 153 7.69 11.25 18.64
N LYS A 154 6.58 10.98 19.33
CA LYS A 154 6.39 9.79 20.20
C LYS A 154 6.25 8.45 19.45
N TYR A 155 6.12 8.47 18.12
CA TYR A 155 5.78 7.31 17.30
C TYR A 155 6.50 7.32 15.94
N SER A 156 6.85 6.14 15.42
CA SER A 156 7.22 5.95 14.01
C SER A 156 6.00 5.54 13.18
N TYR A 157 6.19 5.33 11.88
CA TYR A 157 5.18 4.75 11.00
C TYR A 157 5.84 3.81 10.00
N ILE A 158 5.02 2.94 9.43
CA ILE A 158 5.30 2.23 8.18
C ILE A 158 4.16 2.50 7.22
N CYS A 159 4.40 2.38 5.93
CA CYS A 159 3.31 2.48 4.96
C CYS A 159 3.07 1.14 4.29
N ILE A 160 1.80 0.82 4.13
CA ILE A 160 1.33 -0.32 3.36
C ILE A 160 0.23 0.14 2.43
N GLY A 161 0.21 -0.40 1.23
CA GLY A 161 -0.76 0.03 0.24
C GLY A 161 -0.80 -0.90 -0.95
N HIS A 162 -1.65 -0.54 -1.89
CA HIS A 162 -1.72 -1.21 -3.18
C HIS A 162 -1.11 -0.35 -4.27
N ALA A 163 -0.60 -1.02 -5.29
CA ALA A 163 -0.08 -0.39 -6.48
C ALA A 163 -0.60 -1.09 -7.75
N ALA A 164 -0.60 -0.36 -8.85
CA ALA A 164 -0.77 -0.85 -10.20
C ALA A 164 0.26 -0.14 -11.10
N LEU A 165 1.54 -0.31 -10.77
CA LEU A 165 2.65 0.42 -11.39
C LEU A 165 3.51 -0.46 -12.29
N LEU A 166 3.71 -1.74 -11.95
CA LEU A 166 4.41 -2.71 -12.79
C LEU A 166 3.44 -3.41 -13.75
N GLU A 167 2.23 -3.70 -13.27
CA GLU A 167 1.12 -4.28 -14.02
C GLU A 167 -0.12 -3.36 -13.95
N PRO A 168 -0.27 -2.41 -14.89
CA PRO A 168 -1.41 -1.50 -14.94
C PRO A 168 -2.74 -2.23 -15.13
N ILE A 169 -3.80 -1.68 -14.53
CA ILE A 169 -5.14 -2.24 -14.68
C ILE A 169 -5.73 -1.77 -16.02
N ILE A 170 -6.26 -2.72 -16.80
CA ILE A 170 -6.86 -2.45 -18.11
C ILE A 170 -8.39 -2.38 -17.95
N LEU A 171 -8.99 -1.22 -18.19
CA LEU A 171 -10.44 -1.03 -18.12
C LEU A 171 -11.03 -0.88 -19.52
N ASN A 172 -11.83 -1.86 -19.92
CA ASN A 172 -12.56 -1.87 -21.19
C ASN A 172 -13.65 -0.78 -21.23
N PRO A 173 -14.16 -0.42 -22.42
CA PRO A 173 -15.27 0.52 -22.54
C PRO A 173 -16.46 0.10 -21.70
N GLN A 174 -17.12 1.07 -21.06
CA GLN A 174 -18.33 0.87 -20.24
C GLN A 174 -18.18 -0.18 -19.11
N SER A 175 -16.95 -0.43 -18.66
CA SER A 175 -16.66 -1.39 -17.60
C SER A 175 -16.28 -0.72 -16.28
N GLU A 176 -16.43 -1.46 -15.19
CA GLU A 176 -16.07 -1.04 -13.85
C GLU A 176 -15.02 -2.00 -13.29
N TRP A 177 -14.03 -1.44 -12.59
CA TRP A 177 -13.06 -2.18 -11.81
C TRP A 177 -13.13 -1.75 -10.35
N ARG A 178 -12.89 -2.71 -9.44
CA ARG A 178 -12.87 -2.49 -7.99
C ARG A 178 -11.62 -3.10 -7.38
N GLY A 179 -11.02 -2.38 -6.45
CA GLY A 179 -9.93 -2.89 -5.64
C GLY A 179 -9.71 -2.03 -4.42
N GLY A 180 -9.01 -2.55 -3.43
CA GLY A 180 -8.91 -1.87 -2.16
C GLY A 180 -8.19 -2.68 -1.11
N LEU A 181 -8.06 -2.04 0.04
CA LEU A 181 -7.38 -2.54 1.23
C LEU A 181 -8.41 -2.68 2.34
N GLN A 182 -8.42 -3.82 3.01
CA GLN A 182 -9.09 -3.96 4.29
C GLN A 182 -8.05 -4.16 5.39
N LEU A 183 -8.15 -3.35 6.44
CA LEU A 183 -7.34 -3.43 7.64
C LEU A 183 -8.20 -3.97 8.76
N TRP A 184 -7.74 -4.99 9.46
CA TRP A 184 -8.41 -5.59 10.61
C TRP A 184 -7.48 -5.58 11.82
N ASN A 185 -7.95 -5.08 12.95
CA ASN A 185 -7.23 -5.18 14.21
C ASN A 185 -7.82 -6.34 15.03
N PRO A 186 -7.11 -7.50 15.13
CA PRO A 186 -7.59 -8.67 15.85
C PRO A 186 -7.71 -8.46 17.37
N ASN A 187 -7.14 -7.38 17.90
CA ASN A 187 -7.12 -7.08 19.34
C ASN A 187 -8.13 -6.01 19.75
N SER A 188 -9.11 -5.69 18.88
CA SER A 188 -10.13 -4.64 19.11
C SER A 188 -11.29 -5.10 19.98
#